data_AF-A0A933QHG6-F1
#
_entry.id   AF-A0A933QHG6-F1
#
_cell.length_a   1.000
_cell.length_b   1.000
_cell.length_c   1.000
_cell.angle_alpha   90.00
_cell.angle_beta   90.00
_cell.angle_gamma   90.00
#
_symmetry.space_group_name_H-M   'P 1'
#
loop_
_entity.id
_entity.type
_entity.pdbx_description
1 polymer ?
#
loop_
_entity_poly.entity_id
_entity_poly.type
_entity_poly.pdbx_seq_one_letter_code
_entity_poly.pdbx_strand_id
1 'polypeptide(L)' 'MDWKSLIADLQGTGMSQTLIGAALGKSQAWVCAVAAGKYVDLKWSDGEALRRLHAAKVSSTDTPEERRAA' A
#
# COMPACT_ATOMS: atom_id res chain seq x y z
N MET A 1 -4.06 -9.32 8.33
CA MET A 1 -3.88 -7.90 7.94
C MET A 1 -4.01 -7.84 6.42
N ASP A 2 -4.90 -7.02 5.87
CA ASP A 2 -5.06 -6.91 4.41
C ASP A 2 -4.03 -5.97 3.80
N TRP A 3 -2.81 -6.48 3.58
CA TRP A 3 -1.71 -5.72 2.98
C TRP A 3 -2.04 -5.19 1.59
N LYS A 4 -2.81 -5.95 0.81
CA LYS A 4 -3.31 -5.54 -0.51
C LYS A 4 -4.13 -4.24 -0.45
N SER A 5 -4.95 -4.08 0.59
CA SER A 5 -5.81 -2.91 0.76
C SER A 5 -4.99 -1.66 1.04
N LEU A 6 -3.93 -1.77 1.84
CA LEU A 6 -3.00 -0.66 2.08
C LEU A 6 -2.31 -0.22 0.80
N ILE A 7 -1.90 -1.16 -0.07
CA ILE A 7 -1.32 -0.82 -1.36
C ILE A 7 -2.35 -0.15 -2.27
N ALA A 8 -3.58 -0.67 -2.31
CA ALA A 8 -4.67 -0.08 -3.11
C ALA A 8 -4.99 1.35 -2.66
N ASP A 9 -5.05 1.63 -1.36
CA ASP A 9 -5.25 2.99 -0.84
C ASP A 9 -4.10 3.91 -1.23
N LEU A 10 -2.85 3.45 -1.10
CA LEU A 10 -1.68 4.22 -1.53
C LEU A 10 -1.74 4.55 -3.02
N GLN A 11 -2.16 3.60 -3.85
CA GLN A 11 -2.39 3.84 -5.28
C GLN A 11 -3.55 4.84 -5.50
N GLY A 12 -4.58 4.81 -4.66
CA GLY A 12 -5.68 5.77 -4.65
C GLY A 12 -5.26 7.22 -4.35
N THR A 13 -4.12 7.42 -3.69
CA THR A 13 -3.49 8.75 -3.49
C THR A 13 -2.67 9.22 -4.70
N GLY A 14 -2.59 8.42 -5.77
CA GLY A 14 -1.80 8.69 -6.97
C GLY A 14 -0.38 8.14 -6.92
N MET A 15 0.02 7.39 -5.88
CA MET A 15 1.33 6.74 -5.85
C MET A 15 1.38 5.52 -6.77
N SER A 16 2.38 5.47 -7.66
CA SER A 16 2.66 4.28 -8.46
C SER A 16 3.35 3.19 -7.63
N GLN A 17 3.28 1.93 -8.08
CA GLN A 17 3.95 0.81 -7.40
C GLN A 17 5.46 1.02 -7.28
N THR A 18 6.08 1.68 -8.25
CA THR A 18 7.51 2.04 -8.21
C THR A 18 7.82 3.05 -7.12
N LEU A 19 6.96 4.07 -6.94
CA LEU A 19 7.11 5.06 -5.87
C LEU A 19 6.86 4.46 -4.49
N ILE A 20 5.88 3.56 -4.37
CA ILE A 20 5.65 2.81 -3.12
C ILE A 20 6.86 1.95 -2.80
N GLY A 21 7.43 1.25 -3.80
CA GLY A 21 8.64 0.46 -3.63
C GLY A 21 9.81 1.32 -3.17
N ALA A 22 10.07 2.44 -3.84
CA ALA A 22 11.12 3.38 -3.47
C ALA A 22 10.96 3.92 -2.04
N ALA A 23 9.73 4.28 -1.64
CA ALA A 23 9.43 4.75 -0.29
C ALA A 23 9.64 3.69 0.79
N LEU A 24 9.51 2.40 0.44
CA LEU A 24 9.71 1.27 1.34
C LEU A 24 11.11 0.64 1.25
N GLY A 25 11.98 1.13 0.35
CA GLY A 25 13.26 0.51 0.06
C GLY A 25 13.12 -0.89 -0.58
N LYS A 26 12.04 -1.12 -1.35
CA LYS A 26 11.71 -2.38 -2.02
C LYS A 26 11.60 -2.20 -3.52
N SER A 27 11.62 -3.31 -4.26
CA SER A 27 11.40 -3.29 -5.70
C SER A 27 9.91 -3.13 -6.06
N GLN A 28 9.62 -2.58 -7.24
CA GLN A 28 8.26 -2.55 -7.78
C GLN A 28 7.63 -3.96 -7.86
N ALA A 29 8.44 -4.98 -8.16
CA ALA A 29 7.99 -6.38 -8.19
C ALA A 29 7.52 -6.86 -6.80
N TRP A 30 8.19 -6.45 -5.72
CA TRP A 30 7.75 -6.75 -4.36
C TRP A 30 6.38 -6.12 -4.08
N VAL A 31 6.18 -4.86 -4.45
CA VAL A 31 4.90 -4.17 -4.31
C VAL A 31 3.80 -4.86 -5.10
N CYS A 32 4.08 -5.28 -6.34
CA CYS A 32 3.16 -6.04 -7.17
C CYS A 32 2.76 -7.38 -6.51
N ALA A 33 3.72 -8.10 -5.92
CA ALA A 33 3.45 -9.34 -5.20
C ALA A 33 2.59 -9.13 -3.94
N VAL A 34 2.80 -8.05 -3.19
CA VAL A 34 1.95 -7.65 -2.05
C VAL A 34 0.54 -7.30 -2.52
N ALA A 35 0.41 -6.49 -3.58
CA ALA A 35 -0.88 -6.11 -4.15
C ALA A 35 -1.67 -7.32 -4.67
N ALA A 36 -0.97 -8.29 -5.26
CA ALA A 36 -1.54 -9.56 -5.71
C ALA A 36 -1.88 -10.53 -4.56
N GLY A 37 -1.61 -10.17 -3.31
CA GLY A 37 -1.87 -11.02 -2.14
C GLY A 37 -0.98 -12.25 -2.07
N LYS A 38 0.19 -12.25 -2.73
CA LYS A 38 1.13 -13.38 -2.70
C LYS A 38 1.76 -13.60 -1.32
N TYR A 39 1.75 -12.58 -0.47
CA TYR A 39 2.22 -12.67 0.91
C TYR A 39 1.04 -12.72 1.87
N VAL A 40 0.88 -13.87 2.52
CA VAL A 40 -0.07 -14.04 3.63
C VAL A 40 0.42 -13.28 4.86
N ASP A 41 1.72 -13.38 5.12
CA ASP A 41 2.40 -12.70 6.22
C ASP A 41 3.65 -11.98 5.69
N LEU A 42 3.74 -10.69 5.99
CA LEU A 42 4.94 -9.90 5.74
C LEU A 42 5.79 -9.91 6.99
N LYS A 43 7.12 -9.86 6.82
CA LYS A 43 8.01 -9.60 7.94
C LYS A 43 7.54 -8.34 8.67
N TRP A 44 7.55 -8.38 10.00
CA TRP A 44 7.03 -7.29 10.83
C TRP A 44 7.57 -5.92 10.42
N SER A 45 8.88 -5.80 10.15
CA SER A 45 9.50 -4.55 9.68
C SER A 45 8.92 -4.03 8.37
N ASP A 46 8.63 -4.92 7.41
CA ASP A 46 8.04 -4.55 6.12
C ASP A 46 6.57 -4.13 6.28
N GLY A 47 5.83 -4.85 7.11
CA GLY A 47 4.44 -4.52 7.44
C GLY A 47 4.31 -3.21 8.22
N GLU A 48 5.24 -2.93 9.12
CA GLU A 48 5.29 -1.68 9.88
C GLU A 48 5.64 -0.49 8.97
N ALA A 49 6.64 -0.63 8.10
CA ALA A 49 7.01 0.39 7.12
C ALA A 49 5.83 0.72 6.19
N LEU A 50 5.13 -0.31 5.69
CA LEU A 50 3.95 -0.14 4.84
C LEU A 50 2.82 0.59 5.59
N ARG A 51 2.56 0.24 6.85
CA ARG A 51 1.58 0.95 7.69
C ARG A 51 1.93 2.41 7.90
N ARG A 52 3.20 2.71 8.18
CA ARG A 52 3.65 4.10 8.37
C ARG A 52 3.50 4.91 7.10
N LEU A 53 3.87 4.34 5.95
CA LEU A 53 3.71 4.98 4.65
C LEU A 53 2.22 5.25 4.34
N HIS A 54 1.36 4.26 4.57
CA HIS A 54 -0.09 4.40 4.42
C HIS A 54 -0.63 5.50 5.32
N ALA A 55 -0.32 5.47 6.62
CA ALA A 55 -0.77 6.49 7.56
C ALA A 55 -0.27 7.90 7.18
N ALA A 56 0.93 8.04 6.62
CA ALA A 56 1.47 9.33 6.21
C ALA A 56 0.84 9.90 4.93
N LYS A 57 0.30 9.05 4.05
CA LYS A 57 -0.22 9.45 2.73
C LYS A 57 -1.73 9.43 2.63
N VAL A 58 -2.36 8.44 3.26
CA VAL A 58 -3.80 8.20 3.18
C VAL A 58 -4.53 8.98 4.27
N SER A 59 -3.97 9.17 5.48
CA SER A 59 -4.62 9.99 6.53
C SER A 59 -4.80 11.46 6.15
N SER A 60 -4.14 11.93 5.09
CA SER A 60 -4.30 13.30 4.57
C SER A 60 -5.42 13.42 3.52
N THR A 61 -6.04 12.31 3.13
CA THR A 61 -7.08 12.25 2.11
C THR A 61 -8.23 11.41 2.63
N ASP A 62 -9.30 12.11 2.99
CA ASP A 62 -10.55 11.57 3.51
C ASP A 62 -11.08 10.35 2.71
N THR A 63 -11.37 9.28 3.46
CA THR A 63 -12.34 8.18 3.26
C THR A 63 -12.48 7.49 1.89
N PRO A 64 -12.16 6.17 1.77
CA PRO A 64 -12.36 5.37 0.55
C PRO A 64 -13.80 4.94 0.21
N GLU A 65 -14.85 5.52 0.80
CA GLU A 65 -16.22 4.99 0.68
C GLU A 65 -16.89 5.27 -0.69
N GLU A 66 -16.46 6.28 -1.44
CA GLU A 66 -17.16 6.70 -2.68
C GLU A 66 -16.70 5.98 -3.97
N ARG A 67 -15.58 5.25 -3.98
CA ARG A 67 -15.01 4.71 -5.23
C ARG A 67 -15.58 3.36 -5.71
N ARG A 68 -16.61 2.83 -5.04
CA ARG A 68 -17.26 1.55 -5.40
C ARG A 68 -18.67 1.67 -5.98
N ALA A 69 -19.13 2.90 -6.25
CA ALA A 69 -20.48 3.19 -6.76
C ALA A 69 -20.47 4.06 -8.04
N ALA A 70 -19.61 3.74 -9.01
CA ALA A 70 -19.65 4.33 -10.36
C ALA A 70 -19.41 3.27 -11.43
#